data_AF-B9WBN3-F1
#
_entry.id   AF-B9WBN3-F1
#
_cell.length_a   1.000
_cell.length_b   1.000
_cell.length_c   1.000
_cell.angle_alpha   90.00
_cell.angle_beta   90.00
_cell.angle_gamma   90.00
#
_symmetry.space_group_name_H-M   'P 1'
#
loop_
_entity.id
_entity.type
_entity.pdbx_description
1 polymer ?
#
loop_
_entity_poly.entity_id
_entity_poly.type
_entity_poly.pdbx_seq_one_letter_code
_entity_poly.pdbx_strand_id
1 'polypeptide(L)'
;MGKNKKKQSNLSSKKTAKEDVEQSKQTTDSVNKDGEIEDTAPSEGTTSNESEEESIKLQQIDQPDELDSSTNNPTELLEKLQQAERERDEIQQSYDNLVNKLSSMKTIFSKMKQSEAELEEKTELVESLTAENEDLKKQLQSAAKTKVDSDIIAKLQEQNTDLNNECERLSDSLTQSRREYNSTLQSLQDENYNLENHNSKLSKTVQELNSEINDLKITLNELVMEQKGYTNTIEELTEKLASKTDEVTEATKTIEDFQALVSLKQSNFDKETSSLKNTIIQLEEKILKQEKENKDLNQSLDKSHQELLELKEEVKKIDELKSEIHNKQLSIGKLRHEAIILNEHLTKALSMLKQGGDSSKKSVDKELISNVLISFLQFPRGDTKKFEALGLIGALLEWDESQKLAAGLTHVPNTKNQQTKLDKDGNEIPVRQSFVSLWTEFLEKESSGK
;
A
#
# COMPACT_ATOMS: atom_id res chain seq x y z
N MET A 1 -22.84 -11.97 -52.17
CA MET A 1 -23.54 -13.25 -51.85
C MET A 1 -24.43 -12.99 -50.62
N GLY A 2 -25.60 -13.61 -50.40
CA GLY A 2 -26.42 -14.39 -51.34
C GLY A 2 -27.45 -15.32 -50.67
N LYS A 3 -28.75 -14.96 -50.74
CA LYS A 3 -29.94 -15.82 -50.45
C LYS A 3 -30.16 -16.17 -48.95
N ASN A 4 -31.37 -16.50 -48.44
CA ASN A 4 -32.71 -16.51 -49.06
C ASN A 4 -33.88 -16.30 -48.06
N LYS A 5 -34.84 -15.45 -48.46
CA LYS A 5 -36.33 -15.56 -48.39
C LYS A 5 -37.06 -16.28 -47.23
N LYS A 6 -38.04 -15.55 -46.67
CA LYS A 6 -39.30 -16.07 -46.09
C LYS A 6 -40.20 -16.76 -47.15
N LYS A 7 -41.07 -17.66 -46.67
CA LYS A 7 -42.34 -18.17 -47.23
C LYS A 7 -43.25 -18.46 -46.00
N GLN A 8 -44.55 -18.18 -45.89
CA GLN A 8 -45.73 -18.27 -46.79
C GLN A 8 -46.04 -19.70 -47.27
N SER A 9 -47.27 -20.24 -47.14
CA SER A 9 -48.52 -19.71 -46.52
C SER A 9 -49.66 -20.74 -46.55
N ASN A 10 -50.67 -20.56 -45.69
CA ASN A 10 -52.11 -20.78 -45.93
C ASN A 10 -52.70 -22.18 -46.27
N LEU A 11 -53.77 -22.53 -45.52
CA LEU A 11 -55.08 -23.08 -45.96
C LEU A 11 -55.13 -24.46 -46.70
N SER A 12 -56.23 -25.24 -46.69
CA SER A 12 -57.51 -25.26 -45.94
C SER A 12 -58.25 -26.59 -46.20
N SER A 13 -59.32 -26.84 -45.43
CA SER A 13 -60.55 -27.57 -45.82
C SER A 13 -60.52 -29.13 -45.83
N LYS A 14 -61.65 -29.88 -45.66
CA LYS A 14 -63.01 -29.65 -45.09
C LYS A 14 -63.87 -30.94 -45.28
N LYS A 15 -64.92 -31.16 -44.45
CA LYS A 15 -66.09 -32.10 -44.68
C LYS A 15 -65.77 -33.62 -44.63
N THR A 16 -66.68 -34.60 -44.40
CA THR A 16 -68.02 -34.72 -43.73
C THR A 16 -68.37 -36.21 -43.45
N ALA A 17 -69.57 -36.51 -42.91
CA ALA A 17 -70.21 -37.82 -42.67
C ALA A 17 -69.71 -38.57 -41.41
N LYS A 18 -70.52 -39.21 -40.57
CA LYS A 18 -71.98 -39.49 -40.48
C LYS A 18 -72.59 -40.55 -41.41
N GLU A 19 -72.59 -41.78 -40.91
CA GLU A 19 -73.62 -42.86 -40.96
C GLU A 19 -73.32 -43.71 -39.69
N ASP A 20 -74.25 -44.19 -38.85
CA ASP A 20 -75.51 -44.94 -39.04
C ASP A 20 -75.29 -46.44 -39.40
N VAL A 21 -76.25 -47.30 -39.02
CA VAL A 21 -76.35 -48.77 -39.29
C VAL A 21 -75.38 -49.69 -38.51
N GLU A 22 -75.73 -50.90 -38.03
CA GLU A 22 -77.00 -51.50 -37.54
C GLU A 22 -76.72 -52.95 -37.04
N GLN A 23 -77.64 -53.56 -36.28
CA GLN A 23 -77.89 -55.04 -36.27
C GLN A 23 -76.78 -56.01 -35.79
N SER A 24 -77.03 -57.29 -35.46
CA SER A 24 -78.23 -57.96 -34.90
C SER A 24 -77.87 -59.38 -34.41
N LYS A 25 -78.89 -60.11 -33.92
CA LYS A 25 -79.01 -61.58 -33.83
C LYS A 25 -78.22 -62.30 -32.72
N GLN A 26 -78.90 -62.96 -31.79
CA GLN A 26 -79.75 -64.18 -31.88
C GLN A 26 -78.88 -65.45 -31.88
N THR A 27 -78.83 -66.20 -30.76
CA THR A 27 -79.79 -67.24 -30.32
C THR A 27 -79.90 -68.43 -31.27
N THR A 28 -79.48 -69.59 -30.78
CA THR A 28 -80.23 -70.85 -30.84
C THR A 28 -79.84 -71.73 -29.63
N ASP A 29 -80.55 -72.80 -29.28
CA ASP A 29 -81.99 -73.03 -29.01
C ASP A 29 -82.12 -74.50 -28.54
N SER A 30 -83.23 -74.84 -27.86
CA SER A 30 -83.89 -76.17 -27.92
C SER A 30 -83.19 -77.46 -27.43
N VAL A 31 -83.89 -78.52 -26.97
CA VAL A 31 -85.19 -78.67 -26.25
C VAL A 31 -85.36 -80.14 -25.78
N ASN A 32 -86.10 -80.39 -24.69
CA ASN A 32 -86.82 -81.61 -24.18
C ASN A 32 -86.26 -83.05 -24.45
N LYS A 33 -86.44 -84.03 -23.55
CA LYS A 33 -87.75 -84.62 -23.15
C LYS A 33 -87.71 -85.49 -21.87
N ASP A 34 -88.89 -85.58 -21.25
CA ASP A 34 -89.61 -86.69 -20.54
C ASP A 34 -88.81 -87.83 -19.86
N GLY A 35 -89.20 -88.42 -18.71
CA GLY A 35 -90.33 -88.16 -17.78
C GLY A 35 -90.73 -89.42 -16.95
N GLU A 36 -91.27 -89.23 -15.72
CA GLU A 36 -92.02 -90.19 -14.84
C GLU A 36 -91.37 -91.58 -14.50
N ILE A 37 -91.65 -92.34 -13.41
CA ILE A 37 -92.82 -92.54 -12.52
C ILE A 37 -92.40 -92.66 -11.01
N GLU A 38 -93.41 -92.61 -10.13
CA GLU A 38 -93.51 -92.77 -8.66
C GLU A 38 -92.76 -93.93 -7.95
N ASP A 39 -92.65 -93.83 -6.61
CA ASP A 39 -92.89 -94.96 -5.67
C ASP A 39 -93.34 -94.46 -4.27
N THR A 40 -94.47 -94.94 -3.73
CA THR A 40 -94.77 -94.97 -2.27
C THR A 40 -96.02 -95.81 -1.92
N ALA A 41 -95.84 -96.92 -1.19
CA ALA A 41 -96.87 -97.72 -0.49
C ALA A 41 -96.90 -97.37 1.04
N PRO A 42 -97.58 -98.06 1.99
CA PRO A 42 -98.40 -99.31 1.93
C PRO A 42 -99.67 -99.34 2.84
N SER A 43 -100.18 -100.56 3.17
CA SER A 43 -101.16 -100.93 4.23
C SER A 43 -102.65 -100.54 4.03
N GLU A 44 -103.69 -101.22 4.56
CA GLU A 44 -103.92 -102.57 5.17
C GLU A 44 -105.46 -102.85 5.21
N GLY A 45 -106.03 -104.01 5.59
CA GLY A 45 -105.46 -105.32 5.97
C GLY A 45 -106.41 -106.21 6.82
N THR A 46 -106.62 -107.48 6.43
CA THR A 46 -107.20 -108.62 7.22
C THR A 46 -108.70 -108.55 7.59
N THR A 47 -109.53 -109.58 7.33
CA THR A 47 -110.10 -110.61 8.27
C THR A 47 -111.41 -111.17 7.65
N SER A 48 -112.02 -112.32 7.99
CA SER A 48 -111.61 -113.61 8.61
C SER A 48 -112.77 -114.63 8.55
N ASN A 49 -112.44 -115.94 8.43
CA ASN A 49 -113.20 -117.12 8.94
C ASN A 49 -114.65 -117.37 8.38
N GLU A 50 -115.30 -118.53 8.47
CA GLU A 50 -115.01 -119.88 9.04
C GLU A 50 -115.81 -120.98 8.29
N SER A 51 -115.31 -122.22 8.30
CA SER A 51 -115.94 -123.52 8.68
C SER A 51 -117.49 -123.70 8.71
N GLU A 52 -118.10 -124.90 8.53
CA GLU A 52 -117.60 -126.28 8.30
C GLU A 52 -118.70 -127.23 7.72
N GLU A 53 -118.45 -128.55 7.76
CA GLU A 53 -119.23 -129.70 7.22
C GLU A 53 -120.53 -130.01 8.07
N GLU A 54 -121.34 -131.09 7.95
CA GLU A 54 -121.18 -132.46 7.41
C GLU A 54 -122.53 -133.25 7.31
N SER A 55 -122.51 -134.46 6.71
CA SER A 55 -123.30 -135.68 7.08
C SER A 55 -124.68 -136.04 6.41
N ILE A 56 -125.08 -137.33 6.53
CA ILE A 56 -125.95 -138.11 5.59
C ILE A 56 -126.72 -139.27 6.30
N LYS A 57 -127.99 -139.62 5.93
CA LYS A 57 -128.52 -141.05 5.89
C LYS A 57 -129.99 -141.36 5.39
N LEU A 58 -130.06 -142.32 4.44
CA LEU A 58 -130.91 -143.54 4.21
C LEU A 58 -132.40 -143.79 4.66
N GLN A 59 -133.17 -144.39 3.72
CA GLN A 59 -134.02 -145.64 3.75
C GLN A 59 -135.59 -145.69 3.95
N GLN A 60 -136.24 -146.49 3.04
CA GLN A 60 -137.48 -147.34 3.10
C GLN A 60 -138.88 -146.67 3.30
N ILE A 61 -140.08 -147.11 2.80
CA ILE A 61 -140.70 -148.40 2.30
C ILE A 61 -141.47 -149.17 3.42
N ASP A 62 -142.71 -149.70 3.32
CA ASP A 62 -143.45 -150.44 2.24
C ASP A 62 -145.03 -150.29 2.20
N GLN A 63 -145.78 -151.26 1.62
CA GLN A 63 -147.25 -151.38 1.28
C GLN A 63 -148.19 -151.96 2.41
N PRO A 64 -149.36 -152.69 2.27
CA PRO A 64 -150.14 -153.40 1.19
C PRO A 64 -151.59 -152.80 0.95
N ASP A 65 -152.77 -153.41 0.63
CA ASP A 65 -153.47 -154.72 0.29
C ASP A 65 -154.85 -154.36 -0.40
N GLU A 66 -155.96 -155.08 -0.79
CA GLU A 66 -156.61 -156.44 -0.93
C GLU A 66 -157.94 -156.23 -1.80
N LEU A 67 -158.89 -157.10 -2.27
CA LEU A 67 -159.17 -158.55 -2.54
C LEU A 67 -160.45 -158.74 -3.46
N ASP A 68 -160.65 -159.91 -4.13
CA ASP A 68 -161.88 -160.66 -4.61
C ASP A 68 -163.17 -160.00 -5.26
N SER A 69 -164.09 -160.66 -6.01
CA SER A 69 -164.25 -162.03 -6.60
C SER A 69 -165.29 -162.09 -7.78
N SER A 70 -165.23 -163.18 -8.59
CA SER A 70 -166.30 -163.96 -9.31
C SER A 70 -167.75 -163.43 -9.54
N THR A 71 -168.52 -163.74 -10.63
CA THR A 71 -168.35 -164.52 -11.89
C THR A 71 -169.56 -164.37 -12.86
N ASN A 72 -169.34 -164.61 -14.18
CA ASN A 72 -170.30 -165.06 -15.24
C ASN A 72 -171.63 -164.30 -15.51
N ASN A 73 -171.70 -163.54 -16.62
CA ASN A 73 -172.69 -163.69 -17.72
C ASN A 73 -172.33 -162.80 -18.96
N PRO A 74 -172.88 -163.05 -20.16
CA PRO A 74 -172.30 -162.59 -21.43
C PRO A 74 -172.67 -161.15 -21.85
N THR A 75 -172.34 -160.15 -21.03
CA THR A 75 -172.48 -158.71 -21.39
C THR A 75 -171.31 -157.82 -20.97
N GLU A 76 -170.43 -158.26 -20.05
CA GLU A 76 -169.29 -157.45 -19.56
C GLU A 76 -168.12 -157.27 -20.54
N LEU A 77 -168.05 -158.09 -21.60
CA LEU A 77 -166.83 -158.23 -22.41
C LEU A 77 -166.45 -156.95 -23.19
N LEU A 78 -167.39 -156.03 -23.36
CA LEU A 78 -167.21 -154.75 -24.05
C LEU A 78 -166.64 -153.67 -23.11
N GLU A 79 -166.96 -153.73 -21.81
CA GLU A 79 -166.51 -152.76 -20.80
C GLU A 79 -165.07 -153.04 -20.34
N LYS A 80 -164.70 -154.32 -20.23
CA LYS A 80 -163.32 -154.75 -19.91
C LYS A 80 -162.29 -154.37 -20.99
N LEU A 81 -162.72 -154.19 -22.25
CA LEU A 81 -161.86 -153.66 -23.30
C LEU A 81 -161.57 -152.16 -23.06
N GLN A 82 -162.58 -151.37 -22.72
CA GLN A 82 -162.42 -149.95 -22.42
C GLN A 82 -161.61 -149.69 -21.13
N GLN A 83 -161.68 -150.60 -20.16
CA GLN A 83 -160.84 -150.55 -18.95
C GLN A 83 -159.35 -150.68 -19.29
N ALA A 84 -158.98 -151.69 -20.09
CA ALA A 84 -157.59 -151.95 -20.49
C ALA A 84 -156.95 -150.81 -21.32
N GLU A 85 -157.75 -150.03 -22.06
CA GLU A 85 -157.23 -148.85 -22.76
C GLU A 85 -156.85 -147.70 -21.83
N ARG A 86 -157.51 -147.55 -20.66
CA ARG A 86 -157.14 -146.52 -19.67
C ARG A 86 -155.83 -146.88 -18.97
N GLU A 87 -155.69 -148.15 -18.58
CA GLU A 87 -154.49 -148.67 -17.90
C GLU A 87 -153.23 -148.55 -18.81
N ARG A 88 -153.39 -148.75 -20.13
CA ARG A 88 -152.34 -148.46 -21.12
C ARG A 88 -151.92 -146.99 -21.09
N ASP A 89 -152.88 -146.07 -21.09
CA ASP A 89 -152.61 -144.63 -21.22
C ASP A 89 -152.01 -144.03 -19.93
N GLU A 90 -152.38 -144.55 -18.74
CA GLU A 90 -151.69 -144.21 -17.48
C GLU A 90 -150.23 -144.67 -17.48
N ILE A 91 -149.95 -145.91 -17.92
CA ILE A 91 -148.58 -146.42 -18.04
C ILE A 91 -147.77 -145.56 -19.01
N GLN A 92 -148.34 -145.19 -20.17
CA GLN A 92 -147.65 -144.32 -21.13
C GLN A 92 -147.39 -142.91 -20.57
N GLN A 93 -148.34 -142.35 -19.83
CA GLN A 93 -148.15 -141.06 -19.16
C GLN A 93 -147.10 -141.12 -18.03
N SER A 94 -146.93 -142.27 -17.36
CA SER A 94 -145.82 -142.49 -16.42
C SER A 94 -144.46 -142.57 -17.13
N TYR A 95 -144.42 -143.22 -18.32
CA TYR A 95 -143.21 -143.38 -19.11
C TYR A 95 -142.71 -142.02 -19.64
N ASP A 96 -143.60 -141.21 -20.21
CA ASP A 96 -143.25 -139.87 -20.71
C ASP A 96 -142.77 -138.94 -19.57
N ASN A 97 -143.34 -139.04 -18.36
CA ASN A 97 -142.82 -138.32 -17.19
C ASN A 97 -141.41 -138.76 -16.78
N LEU A 98 -141.10 -140.06 -16.90
CA LEU A 98 -139.78 -140.61 -16.57
C LEU A 98 -138.75 -140.23 -17.64
N VAL A 99 -139.13 -140.24 -18.93
CA VAL A 99 -138.32 -139.72 -20.05
C VAL A 99 -138.04 -138.22 -19.89
N ASN A 100 -139.04 -137.42 -19.48
CA ASN A 100 -138.86 -135.99 -19.22
C ASN A 100 -137.90 -135.73 -18.03
N LYS A 101 -137.96 -136.54 -16.96
CA LYS A 101 -136.95 -136.51 -15.87
C LYS A 101 -135.56 -136.91 -16.34
N LEU A 102 -135.45 -137.94 -17.20
CA LEU A 102 -134.16 -138.36 -17.76
C LEU A 102 -133.55 -137.27 -18.65
N SER A 103 -134.38 -136.57 -19.42
CA SER A 103 -134.00 -135.45 -20.27
C SER A 103 -133.51 -134.23 -19.46
N SER A 104 -134.24 -133.86 -18.40
CA SER A 104 -133.82 -132.75 -17.52
C SER A 104 -132.54 -133.07 -16.75
N MET A 105 -132.39 -134.31 -16.25
CA MET A 105 -131.16 -134.76 -15.59
C MET A 105 -129.96 -134.75 -16.54
N LYS A 106 -130.14 -135.17 -17.81
CA LYS A 106 -129.10 -135.06 -18.86
C LYS A 106 -128.73 -133.59 -19.16
N THR A 107 -129.70 -132.69 -19.14
CA THR A 107 -129.48 -131.24 -19.33
C THR A 107 -128.68 -130.63 -18.17
N ILE A 108 -128.99 -131.02 -16.93
CA ILE A 108 -128.23 -130.63 -15.74
C ILE A 108 -126.79 -131.15 -15.81
N PHE A 109 -126.60 -132.41 -16.21
CA PHE A 109 -125.25 -133.00 -16.32
C PHE A 109 -124.39 -132.29 -17.38
N SER A 110 -124.96 -131.91 -18.53
CA SER A 110 -124.27 -131.08 -19.52
C SER A 110 -123.89 -129.69 -18.97
N LYS A 111 -124.79 -129.04 -18.21
CA LYS A 111 -124.49 -127.75 -17.56
C LYS A 111 -123.43 -127.85 -16.47
N MET A 112 -123.45 -128.93 -15.69
CA MET A 112 -122.44 -129.16 -14.64
C MET A 112 -121.05 -129.34 -15.28
N LYS A 113 -120.95 -130.15 -16.34
CA LYS A 113 -119.69 -130.31 -17.09
C LYS A 113 -119.23 -129.03 -17.80
N GLN A 114 -120.16 -128.19 -18.25
CA GLN A 114 -119.80 -126.87 -18.77
C GLN A 114 -119.25 -125.96 -17.66
N SER A 115 -119.91 -125.90 -16.50
CA SER A 115 -119.45 -125.12 -15.34
C SER A 115 -118.13 -125.62 -14.75
N GLU A 116 -117.83 -126.91 -14.88
CA GLU A 116 -116.57 -127.54 -14.51
C GLU A 116 -115.43 -127.05 -15.42
N ALA A 117 -115.63 -127.05 -16.74
CA ALA A 117 -114.67 -126.52 -17.71
C ALA A 117 -114.52 -124.98 -17.63
N GLU A 118 -115.59 -124.24 -17.37
CA GLU A 118 -115.55 -122.79 -17.13
C GLU A 118 -114.81 -122.44 -15.83
N LEU A 119 -114.86 -123.32 -14.80
CA LEU A 119 -114.07 -123.17 -13.59
C LEU A 119 -112.59 -123.49 -13.84
N GLU A 120 -112.30 -124.55 -14.60
CA GLU A 120 -110.94 -124.96 -14.98
C GLU A 120 -110.22 -123.84 -15.76
N GLU A 121 -110.88 -123.23 -16.76
CA GLU A 121 -110.39 -122.05 -17.49
C GLU A 121 -110.11 -120.86 -16.57
N LYS A 122 -110.93 -120.66 -15.52
CA LYS A 122 -110.73 -119.57 -14.55
C LYS A 122 -109.60 -119.88 -13.57
N THR A 123 -109.36 -121.14 -13.21
CA THR A 123 -108.17 -121.52 -12.45
C THR A 123 -106.89 -121.39 -13.27
N GLU A 124 -106.87 -121.81 -14.54
CA GLU A 124 -105.71 -121.59 -15.43
C GLU A 124 -105.41 -120.10 -15.62
N LEU A 125 -106.44 -119.26 -15.76
CA LEU A 125 -106.28 -117.81 -15.86
C LEU A 125 -105.74 -117.20 -14.55
N VAL A 126 -106.14 -117.70 -13.39
CA VAL A 126 -105.62 -117.26 -12.08
C VAL A 126 -104.18 -117.75 -11.85
N GLU A 127 -103.82 -118.97 -12.22
CA GLU A 127 -102.42 -119.42 -12.21
C GLU A 127 -101.54 -118.58 -13.15
N SER A 128 -102.02 -118.28 -14.36
CA SER A 128 -101.34 -117.40 -15.31
C SER A 128 -101.13 -115.99 -14.76
N LEU A 129 -102.19 -115.36 -14.23
CA LEU A 129 -102.11 -114.01 -13.64
C LEU A 129 -101.29 -113.97 -12.35
N THR A 130 -101.26 -115.04 -11.55
CA THR A 130 -100.39 -115.10 -10.36
C THR A 130 -98.93 -115.36 -10.73
N ALA A 131 -98.65 -116.14 -11.77
CA ALA A 131 -97.30 -116.28 -12.33
C ALA A 131 -96.79 -114.96 -12.95
N GLU A 132 -97.65 -114.22 -13.65
CA GLU A 132 -97.34 -112.88 -14.17
C GLU A 132 -97.10 -111.88 -13.04
N ASN A 133 -97.93 -111.87 -11.98
CA ASN A 133 -97.69 -111.05 -10.79
C ASN A 133 -96.41 -111.44 -10.04
N GLU A 134 -96.10 -112.74 -9.94
CA GLU A 134 -94.83 -113.23 -9.39
C GLU A 134 -93.63 -112.73 -10.22
N ASP A 135 -93.70 -112.76 -11.55
CA ASP A 135 -92.61 -112.31 -12.41
C ASP A 135 -92.47 -110.79 -12.42
N LEU A 136 -93.56 -110.03 -12.56
CA LEU A 136 -93.56 -108.57 -12.40
C LEU A 136 -93.01 -108.14 -11.04
N LYS A 137 -93.34 -108.87 -9.96
CA LYS A 137 -92.80 -108.62 -8.62
C LYS A 137 -91.31 -108.96 -8.50
N LYS A 138 -90.82 -110.00 -9.21
CA LYS A 138 -89.38 -110.31 -9.32
C LYS A 138 -88.65 -109.26 -10.17
N GLN A 139 -89.23 -108.80 -11.27
CA GLN A 139 -88.70 -107.72 -12.10
C GLN A 139 -88.60 -106.42 -11.30
N LEU A 140 -89.67 -106.01 -10.61
CA LEU A 140 -89.68 -104.80 -9.76
C LEU A 140 -88.69 -104.93 -8.59
N GLN A 141 -88.61 -106.08 -7.91
CA GLN A 141 -87.57 -106.33 -6.91
C GLN A 141 -86.14 -106.34 -7.50
N SER A 142 -85.97 -106.72 -8.76
CA SER A 142 -84.67 -106.65 -9.45
C SER A 142 -84.31 -105.21 -9.82
N ALA A 143 -85.28 -104.41 -10.28
CA ALA A 143 -85.13 -102.99 -10.57
C ALA A 143 -84.80 -102.17 -9.30
N ALA A 144 -85.48 -102.47 -8.18
CA ALA A 144 -85.14 -101.93 -6.87
C ALA A 144 -83.78 -102.45 -6.33
N LYS A 145 -83.32 -103.62 -6.78
CA LYS A 145 -81.97 -104.14 -6.50
C LYS A 145 -80.89 -103.60 -7.43
N THR A 146 -81.21 -102.92 -8.53
CA THR A 146 -80.28 -102.05 -9.28
C THR A 146 -79.95 -100.74 -8.54
N LYS A 147 -79.69 -100.89 -7.23
CA LYS A 147 -79.01 -99.94 -6.34
C LYS A 147 -77.64 -99.49 -6.88
N VAL A 148 -77.15 -100.14 -7.94
CA VAL A 148 -76.12 -99.65 -8.87
C VAL A 148 -76.30 -98.16 -9.17
N ASP A 149 -77.53 -97.70 -9.47
CA ASP A 149 -77.79 -96.28 -9.71
C ASP A 149 -77.59 -95.44 -8.45
N SER A 150 -78.03 -95.90 -7.28
CA SER A 150 -77.80 -95.19 -6.00
C SER A 150 -76.31 -95.06 -5.66
N ASP A 151 -75.51 -96.10 -5.87
CA ASP A 151 -74.07 -96.08 -5.56
C ASP A 151 -73.27 -95.29 -6.61
N ILE A 152 -73.74 -95.22 -7.86
CA ILE A 152 -73.15 -94.39 -8.92
C ILE A 152 -73.56 -92.92 -8.73
N ILE A 153 -74.83 -92.63 -8.43
CA ILE A 153 -75.32 -91.28 -8.12
C ILE A 153 -74.59 -90.72 -6.89
N ALA A 154 -74.40 -91.51 -5.83
CA ALA A 154 -73.62 -91.09 -4.67
C ALA A 154 -72.17 -90.71 -5.03
N LYS A 155 -71.49 -91.51 -5.87
CA LYS A 155 -70.13 -91.20 -6.35
C LYS A 155 -70.08 -90.02 -7.29
N LEU A 156 -71.09 -89.84 -8.15
CA LEU A 156 -71.19 -88.68 -9.02
C LEU A 156 -71.50 -87.41 -8.22
N GLN A 157 -72.29 -87.50 -7.15
CA GLN A 157 -72.50 -86.40 -6.20
C GLN A 157 -71.21 -86.05 -5.46
N GLU A 158 -70.49 -87.05 -4.92
CA GLU A 158 -69.18 -86.90 -4.26
C GLU A 158 -68.17 -86.23 -5.21
N GLN A 159 -68.00 -86.76 -6.42
CA GLN A 159 -67.12 -86.19 -7.46
C GLN A 159 -67.54 -84.78 -7.89
N ASN A 160 -68.84 -84.49 -7.96
CA ASN A 160 -69.33 -83.16 -8.33
C ASN A 160 -69.17 -82.16 -7.17
N THR A 161 -69.27 -82.59 -5.91
CA THR A 161 -68.88 -81.76 -4.75
C THR A 161 -67.37 -81.52 -4.72
N ASP A 162 -66.53 -82.52 -4.99
CA ASP A 162 -65.08 -82.34 -5.07
C ASP A 162 -64.66 -81.42 -6.24
N LEU A 163 -65.29 -81.58 -7.41
CA LEU A 163 -65.11 -80.65 -8.54
C LEU A 163 -65.55 -79.23 -8.18
N ASN A 164 -66.68 -79.05 -7.50
CA ASN A 164 -67.14 -77.73 -7.07
C ASN A 164 -66.18 -77.12 -6.03
N ASN A 165 -65.73 -77.91 -5.05
CA ASN A 165 -64.76 -77.50 -4.02
C ASN A 165 -63.42 -77.08 -4.65
N GLU A 166 -62.91 -77.83 -5.64
CA GLU A 166 -61.67 -77.46 -6.34
C GLU A 166 -61.88 -76.27 -7.29
N CYS A 167 -63.06 -76.12 -7.91
CA CYS A 167 -63.40 -74.92 -8.68
C CYS A 167 -63.47 -73.68 -7.80
N GLU A 168 -64.04 -73.78 -6.60
CA GLU A 168 -64.07 -72.70 -5.61
C GLU A 168 -62.65 -72.37 -5.13
N ARG A 169 -61.84 -73.38 -4.78
CA ARG A 169 -60.44 -73.21 -4.37
C ARG A 169 -59.55 -72.62 -5.47
N LEU A 170 -59.76 -73.00 -6.73
CA LEU A 170 -59.08 -72.42 -7.89
C LEU A 170 -59.57 -70.99 -8.19
N SER A 171 -60.86 -70.70 -8.00
CA SER A 171 -61.44 -69.36 -8.13
C SER A 171 -60.88 -68.40 -7.08
N ASP A 172 -60.77 -68.85 -5.82
CA ASP A 172 -60.15 -68.10 -4.74
C ASP A 172 -58.65 -67.89 -4.98
N SER A 173 -57.92 -68.95 -5.35
CA SER A 173 -56.49 -68.83 -5.70
C SER A 173 -56.25 -67.88 -6.87
N LEU A 174 -57.10 -67.89 -7.90
CA LEU A 174 -57.03 -66.97 -9.03
C LEU A 174 -57.41 -65.53 -8.60
N THR A 175 -58.37 -65.38 -7.71
CA THR A 175 -58.80 -64.07 -7.17
C THR A 175 -57.73 -63.45 -6.28
N GLN A 176 -57.08 -64.24 -5.43
CA GLN A 176 -55.95 -63.80 -4.61
C GLN A 176 -54.73 -63.47 -5.48
N SER A 177 -54.34 -64.34 -6.41
CA SER A 177 -53.24 -64.05 -7.35
C SER A 177 -53.50 -62.80 -8.19
N ARG A 178 -54.75 -62.55 -8.62
CA ARG A 178 -55.15 -61.29 -9.26
C ARG A 178 -55.05 -60.08 -8.34
N ARG A 179 -55.42 -60.19 -7.05
CA ARG A 179 -55.25 -59.10 -6.07
C ARG A 179 -53.78 -58.78 -5.84
N GLU A 180 -52.95 -59.80 -5.63
CA GLU A 180 -51.49 -59.67 -5.46
C GLU A 180 -50.84 -59.05 -6.70
N TYR A 181 -51.18 -59.53 -7.90
CA TYR A 181 -50.67 -58.96 -9.15
C TYR A 181 -51.06 -57.48 -9.31
N ASN A 182 -52.32 -57.10 -9.08
CA ASN A 182 -52.73 -55.70 -9.15
C ASN A 182 -52.05 -54.84 -8.06
N SER A 183 -51.86 -55.37 -6.85
CA SER A 183 -51.16 -54.66 -5.77
C SER A 183 -49.68 -54.43 -6.10
N THR A 184 -48.99 -55.41 -6.69
CA THR A 184 -47.59 -55.24 -7.13
C THR A 184 -47.49 -54.29 -8.31
N LEU A 185 -48.40 -54.37 -9.28
CA LEU A 185 -48.44 -53.48 -10.44
C LEU A 185 -48.67 -52.02 -10.00
N GLN A 186 -49.59 -51.76 -9.08
CA GLN A 186 -49.80 -50.42 -8.54
C GLN A 186 -48.59 -49.92 -7.73
N SER A 187 -47.99 -50.77 -6.89
CA SER A 187 -46.75 -50.43 -6.17
C SER A 187 -45.60 -50.07 -7.12
N LEU A 188 -45.49 -50.75 -8.27
CA LEU A 188 -44.48 -50.45 -9.30
C LEU A 188 -44.81 -49.16 -10.08
N GLN A 189 -46.09 -48.82 -10.27
CA GLN A 189 -46.47 -47.51 -10.83
C GLN A 189 -46.14 -46.37 -9.86
N ASP A 190 -46.42 -46.54 -8.57
CA ASP A 190 -46.09 -45.55 -7.53
C ASP A 190 -44.57 -45.39 -7.37
N GLU A 191 -43.80 -46.48 -7.41
CA GLU A 191 -42.34 -46.44 -7.40
C GLU A 191 -41.80 -45.72 -8.64
N ASN A 192 -42.25 -46.09 -9.84
CA ASN A 192 -41.80 -45.48 -11.10
C ASN A 192 -42.12 -43.97 -11.14
N TYR A 193 -43.31 -43.56 -10.69
CA TYR A 193 -43.66 -42.14 -10.57
C TYR A 193 -42.76 -41.39 -9.57
N ASN A 194 -42.42 -42.01 -8.44
CA ASN A 194 -41.49 -41.43 -7.46
C ASN A 194 -40.06 -41.33 -8.02
N LEU A 195 -39.59 -42.34 -8.77
CA LEU A 195 -38.28 -42.34 -9.43
C LEU A 195 -38.21 -41.28 -10.54
N GLU A 196 -39.24 -41.14 -11.38
CA GLU A 196 -39.31 -40.11 -12.43
C GLU A 196 -39.33 -38.69 -11.82
N ASN A 197 -40.11 -38.49 -10.76
CA ASN A 197 -40.14 -37.24 -9.98
C ASN A 197 -38.78 -36.94 -9.32
N HIS A 198 -38.09 -37.94 -8.77
CA HIS A 198 -36.76 -37.77 -8.19
C HIS A 198 -35.70 -37.46 -9.26
N ASN A 199 -35.73 -38.16 -10.40
CA ASN A 199 -34.83 -37.93 -11.54
C ASN A 199 -35.05 -36.53 -12.15
N SER A 200 -36.31 -36.09 -12.27
CA SER A 200 -36.66 -34.73 -12.70
C SER A 200 -36.09 -33.65 -11.76
N LYS A 201 -36.24 -33.83 -10.44
CA LYS A 201 -35.64 -32.96 -9.42
C LYS A 201 -34.10 -32.95 -9.50
N LEU A 202 -33.48 -34.13 -9.61
CA LEU A 202 -32.03 -34.26 -9.70
C LEU A 202 -31.50 -33.57 -10.97
N SER A 203 -32.12 -33.80 -12.13
CA SER A 203 -31.82 -33.14 -13.39
C SER A 203 -31.91 -31.61 -13.28
N LYS A 204 -32.94 -31.08 -12.60
CA LYS A 204 -33.07 -29.64 -12.32
C LYS A 204 -31.92 -29.12 -11.45
N THR A 205 -31.57 -29.80 -10.35
CA THR A 205 -30.43 -29.39 -9.51
C THR A 205 -29.08 -29.48 -10.24
N VAL A 206 -28.91 -30.46 -11.13
CA VAL A 206 -27.72 -30.57 -11.99
C VAL A 206 -27.68 -29.42 -13.00
N GLN A 207 -28.82 -28.99 -13.56
CA GLN A 207 -28.87 -27.83 -14.44
C GLN A 207 -28.57 -26.53 -13.70
N GLU A 208 -29.08 -26.37 -12.48
CA GLU A 208 -28.83 -25.20 -11.62
C GLU A 208 -27.34 -25.09 -11.23
N LEU A 209 -26.74 -26.19 -10.75
CA LEU A 209 -25.30 -26.26 -10.45
C LEU A 209 -24.43 -26.04 -11.70
N ASN A 210 -24.86 -26.50 -12.88
CA ASN A 210 -24.14 -26.20 -14.12
C ASN A 210 -24.26 -24.72 -14.54
N SER A 211 -25.32 -23.99 -14.17
CA SER A 211 -25.36 -22.54 -14.34
C SER A 211 -24.35 -21.89 -13.40
N GLU A 212 -24.43 -22.18 -12.11
CA GLU A 212 -23.55 -21.61 -11.08
C GLU A 212 -22.06 -21.87 -11.38
N ILE A 213 -21.69 -23.05 -11.88
CA ILE A 213 -20.33 -23.37 -12.33
C ILE A 213 -19.90 -22.50 -13.53
N ASN A 214 -20.81 -22.16 -14.46
CA ASN A 214 -20.48 -21.26 -15.56
C ASN A 214 -20.39 -19.80 -15.10
N ASP A 215 -21.28 -19.37 -14.20
CA ASP A 215 -21.27 -18.02 -13.63
C ASP A 215 -19.99 -17.76 -12.81
N LEU A 216 -19.59 -18.72 -11.96
CA LEU A 216 -18.31 -18.73 -11.24
C LEU A 216 -17.09 -18.76 -12.18
N LYS A 217 -17.21 -19.42 -13.34
CA LYS A 217 -16.15 -19.48 -14.36
C LYS A 217 -16.02 -18.17 -15.15
N ILE A 218 -17.11 -17.43 -15.32
CA ILE A 218 -17.11 -16.07 -15.89
C ILE A 218 -16.43 -15.12 -14.91
N THR A 219 -16.87 -15.07 -13.65
CA THR A 219 -16.27 -14.17 -12.64
C THR A 219 -14.80 -14.49 -12.37
N LEU A 220 -14.39 -15.77 -12.41
CA LEU A 220 -12.98 -16.17 -12.37
C LEU A 220 -12.19 -15.65 -13.59
N ASN A 221 -12.80 -15.61 -14.78
CA ASN A 221 -12.14 -15.06 -15.97
C ASN A 221 -11.97 -13.54 -15.86
N GLU A 222 -13.00 -12.84 -15.39
CA GLU A 222 -12.97 -11.39 -15.14
C GLU A 222 -11.88 -11.04 -14.12
N LEU A 223 -11.82 -11.74 -12.99
CA LEU A 223 -10.78 -11.58 -11.97
C LEU A 223 -9.36 -11.87 -12.50
N VAL A 224 -9.20 -12.86 -13.37
CA VAL A 224 -7.89 -13.15 -14.01
C VAL A 224 -7.49 -12.05 -15.00
N MET A 225 -8.44 -11.43 -15.71
CA MET A 225 -8.17 -10.29 -16.59
C MET A 225 -7.86 -9.02 -15.78
N GLU A 226 -8.56 -8.79 -14.67
CA GLU A 226 -8.28 -7.69 -13.74
C GLU A 226 -6.91 -7.85 -13.09
N GLN A 227 -6.58 -9.04 -12.57
CA GLN A 227 -5.26 -9.37 -12.03
C GLN A 227 -4.15 -9.13 -13.06
N LYS A 228 -4.36 -9.53 -14.33
CA LYS A 228 -3.41 -9.26 -15.40
C LYS A 228 -3.27 -7.75 -15.67
N GLY A 229 -4.36 -6.99 -15.60
CA GLY A 229 -4.33 -5.53 -15.65
C GLY A 229 -3.46 -4.94 -14.54
N TYR A 230 -3.64 -5.39 -13.30
CA TYR A 230 -2.79 -4.97 -12.18
C TYR A 230 -1.32 -5.34 -12.39
N THR A 231 -1.00 -6.57 -12.81
CA THR A 231 0.38 -6.99 -13.14
C THR A 231 1.02 -6.06 -14.17
N ASN A 232 0.35 -5.80 -15.29
CA ASN A 232 0.84 -4.88 -16.32
C ASN A 232 1.10 -3.47 -15.76
N THR A 233 0.20 -2.92 -14.94
CA THR A 233 0.40 -1.58 -14.34
C THR A 233 1.52 -1.55 -13.30
N ILE A 234 1.76 -2.65 -12.58
CA ILE A 234 2.91 -2.80 -11.68
C ILE A 234 4.21 -2.84 -12.49
N GLU A 235 4.27 -3.63 -13.56
CA GLU A 235 5.42 -3.70 -14.46
C GLU A 235 5.76 -2.30 -15.03
N GLU A 236 4.78 -1.61 -15.62
CA GLU A 236 4.92 -0.23 -16.09
C GLU A 236 5.42 0.75 -15.01
N LEU A 237 4.94 0.63 -13.77
CA LEU A 237 5.38 1.50 -12.67
C LEU A 237 6.78 1.15 -12.18
N THR A 238 7.18 -0.12 -12.20
CA THR A 238 8.55 -0.54 -11.87
C THR A 238 9.56 -0.09 -12.92
N GLU A 239 9.23 -0.13 -14.21
CA GLU A 239 10.07 0.41 -15.29
C GLU A 239 10.25 1.93 -15.15
N LYS A 240 9.16 2.66 -14.90
CA LYS A 240 9.20 4.12 -14.65
C LYS A 240 10.00 4.46 -13.39
N LEU A 241 9.90 3.65 -12.33
CA LEU A 241 10.68 3.83 -11.10
C LEU A 241 12.17 3.52 -11.30
N ALA A 242 12.52 2.48 -12.08
CA ALA A 242 13.89 2.19 -12.46
C ALA A 242 14.50 3.35 -13.26
N SER A 243 13.82 3.81 -14.33
CA SER A 243 14.24 4.96 -15.13
C SER A 243 14.43 6.24 -14.29
N LYS A 244 13.55 6.51 -13.31
CA LYS A 244 13.74 7.65 -12.38
C LYS A 244 14.81 7.42 -11.33
N THR A 245 15.13 6.18 -10.99
CA THR A 245 16.30 5.86 -10.14
C THR A 245 17.58 6.13 -10.92
N ASP A 246 17.66 5.68 -12.17
CA ASP A 246 18.82 5.92 -13.05
C ASP A 246 19.06 7.43 -13.25
N GLU A 247 18.03 8.20 -13.62
CA GLU A 247 18.10 9.68 -13.71
C GLU A 247 18.63 10.32 -12.41
N VAL A 248 18.17 9.85 -11.23
CA VAL A 248 18.62 10.37 -9.93
C VAL A 248 20.08 9.98 -9.64
N THR A 249 20.54 8.78 -10.03
CA THR A 249 21.95 8.40 -9.87
C THR A 249 22.88 9.22 -10.78
N GLU A 250 22.48 9.47 -12.04
CA GLU A 250 23.24 10.34 -12.95
C GLU A 250 23.28 11.77 -12.44
N ALA A 251 22.13 12.33 -12.03
CA ALA A 251 22.06 13.67 -11.44
C ALA A 251 22.93 13.77 -10.17
N THR A 252 22.87 12.79 -9.27
CA THR A 252 23.69 12.75 -8.05
C THR A 252 25.18 12.75 -8.39
N LYS A 253 25.61 11.93 -9.35
CA LYS A 253 27.00 11.92 -9.83
C LYS A 253 27.44 13.26 -10.41
N THR A 254 26.61 13.92 -11.22
CA THR A 254 26.97 15.27 -11.74
C THR A 254 27.08 16.31 -10.61
N ILE A 255 26.28 16.19 -9.55
CA ILE A 255 26.37 17.04 -8.36
C ILE A 255 27.69 16.77 -7.61
N GLU A 256 28.11 15.52 -7.46
CA GLU A 256 29.41 15.15 -6.87
C GLU A 256 30.59 15.69 -7.70
N ASP A 257 30.55 15.52 -9.02
CA ASP A 257 31.55 16.06 -9.96
C ASP A 257 31.64 17.61 -9.87
N PHE A 258 30.50 18.31 -9.77
CA PHE A 258 30.47 19.76 -9.58
C PHE A 258 30.95 20.17 -8.18
N GLN A 259 30.62 19.44 -7.11
CA GLN A 259 31.13 19.71 -5.76
C GLN A 259 32.65 19.56 -5.71
N ALA A 260 33.20 18.50 -6.31
CA ALA A 260 34.65 18.31 -6.43
C ALA A 260 35.32 19.45 -7.23
N LEU A 261 34.72 19.88 -8.35
CA LEU A 261 35.20 21.02 -9.14
C LEU A 261 35.20 22.33 -8.34
N VAL A 262 34.13 22.61 -7.59
CA VAL A 262 34.01 23.80 -6.74
C VAL A 262 35.03 23.76 -5.60
N SER A 263 35.20 22.63 -4.91
CA SER A 263 36.22 22.48 -3.86
C SER A 263 37.64 22.67 -4.39
N LEU A 264 37.95 22.15 -5.59
CA LEU A 264 39.24 22.36 -6.25
C LEU A 264 39.45 23.83 -6.64
N LYS A 265 38.43 24.50 -7.18
CA LYS A 265 38.48 25.94 -7.51
C LYS A 265 38.68 26.80 -6.26
N GLN A 266 37.93 26.54 -5.20
CA GLN A 266 38.09 27.22 -3.91
C GLN A 266 39.50 27.06 -3.37
N SER A 267 40.01 25.82 -3.28
CA SER A 267 41.38 25.53 -2.85
C SER A 267 42.45 26.27 -3.68
N ASN A 268 42.21 26.50 -4.97
CA ASN A 268 43.14 27.24 -5.82
C ASN A 268 43.02 28.76 -5.63
N PHE A 269 41.80 29.31 -5.49
CA PHE A 269 41.60 30.72 -5.14
C PHE A 269 42.16 31.06 -3.75
N ASP A 270 42.07 30.15 -2.78
CA ASP A 270 42.66 30.35 -1.44
C ASP A 270 44.20 30.38 -1.48
N LYS A 271 44.82 29.52 -2.31
CA LYS A 271 46.28 29.56 -2.57
C LYS A 271 46.69 30.84 -3.27
N GLU A 272 45.98 31.24 -4.32
CA GLU A 272 46.25 32.47 -5.08
C GLU A 272 46.06 33.72 -4.23
N THR A 273 44.98 33.79 -3.46
CA THR A 273 44.74 34.86 -2.49
C THR A 273 45.83 34.92 -1.42
N SER A 274 46.31 33.77 -0.96
CA SER A 274 47.41 33.70 0.03
C SER A 274 48.75 34.12 -0.57
N SER A 275 49.05 33.73 -1.81
CA SER A 275 50.28 34.17 -2.49
C SER A 275 50.24 35.67 -2.78
N LEU A 276 49.11 36.21 -3.24
CA LEU A 276 48.91 37.64 -3.45
C LEU A 276 49.08 38.44 -2.16
N LYS A 277 48.45 38.02 -1.05
CA LYS A 277 48.65 38.62 0.28
C LYS A 277 50.13 38.63 0.69
N ASN A 278 50.84 37.51 0.52
CA ASN A 278 52.27 37.43 0.80
C ASN A 278 53.10 38.38 -0.09
N THR A 279 52.75 38.53 -1.38
CA THR A 279 53.45 39.51 -2.25
C THR A 279 53.13 40.96 -1.89
N ILE A 280 51.91 41.26 -1.42
CA ILE A 280 51.54 42.59 -0.94
C ILE A 280 52.36 42.95 0.30
N ILE A 281 52.43 42.06 1.31
CA ILE A 281 53.25 42.25 2.51
C ILE A 281 54.73 42.47 2.12
N GLN A 282 55.28 41.66 1.21
CA GLN A 282 56.66 41.84 0.73
C GLN A 282 56.89 43.12 -0.09
N LEU A 283 55.84 43.74 -0.65
CA LEU A 283 55.93 45.04 -1.32
C LEU A 283 55.80 46.17 -0.32
N GLU A 284 54.91 46.06 0.67
CA GLU A 284 54.78 47.00 1.79
C GLU A 284 56.07 47.09 2.61
N GLU A 285 56.70 45.95 2.95
CA GLU A 285 58.02 45.90 3.59
C GLU A 285 59.12 46.59 2.75
N LYS A 286 59.11 46.42 1.43
CA LYS A 286 60.06 47.08 0.52
C LYS A 286 59.81 48.58 0.43
N ILE A 287 58.55 49.01 0.36
CA ILE A 287 58.16 50.42 0.35
C ILE A 287 58.60 51.08 1.66
N LEU A 288 58.25 50.51 2.82
CA LEU A 288 58.67 51.04 4.13
C LEU A 288 60.20 51.12 4.27
N LYS A 289 60.94 50.14 3.73
CA LYS A 289 62.40 50.20 3.67
C LYS A 289 62.88 51.34 2.77
N GLN A 290 62.33 51.50 1.58
CA GLN A 290 62.69 52.56 0.63
C GLN A 290 62.28 53.95 1.11
N GLU A 291 61.17 54.10 1.81
CA GLU A 291 60.75 55.35 2.46
C GLU A 291 61.72 55.74 3.57
N LYS A 292 62.15 54.78 4.39
CA LYS A 292 63.20 55.01 5.39
C LYS A 292 64.52 55.38 4.73
N GLU A 293 64.95 54.66 3.70
CA GLU A 293 66.19 54.93 2.96
C GLU A 293 66.18 56.32 2.31
N ASN A 294 65.07 56.72 1.68
CA ASN A 294 64.87 58.09 1.17
C ASN A 294 64.87 59.14 2.29
N LYS A 295 64.29 58.84 3.46
CA LYS A 295 64.30 59.76 4.62
C LYS A 295 65.70 59.94 5.19
N ASP A 296 66.45 58.85 5.35
CA ASP A 296 67.83 58.87 5.85
C ASP A 296 68.77 59.57 4.83
N LEU A 297 68.56 59.36 3.52
CA LEU A 297 69.24 60.09 2.44
C LEU A 297 68.90 61.59 2.42
N ASN A 298 67.61 61.96 2.53
CA ASN A 298 67.21 63.36 2.60
C ASN A 298 67.80 64.06 3.83
N GLN A 299 67.81 63.42 5.00
CA GLN A 299 68.49 63.96 6.18
C GLN A 299 70.01 64.10 5.99
N SER A 300 70.64 63.24 5.19
CA SER A 300 72.06 63.38 4.84
C SER A 300 72.29 64.50 3.82
N LEU A 301 71.35 64.71 2.89
CA LEU A 301 71.38 65.79 1.90
C LEU A 301 71.16 67.15 2.56
N ASP A 302 70.19 67.26 3.46
CA ASP A 302 69.93 68.48 4.25
C ASP A 302 71.15 68.88 5.09
N LYS A 303 71.81 67.91 5.75
CA LYS A 303 73.06 68.13 6.48
C LYS A 303 74.19 68.62 5.56
N SER A 304 74.43 67.91 4.45
CA SER A 304 75.48 68.31 3.50
C SER A 304 75.20 69.66 2.85
N HIS A 305 73.92 70.02 2.65
CA HIS A 305 73.51 71.34 2.19
C HIS A 305 73.71 72.41 3.26
N GLN A 306 73.47 72.12 4.54
CA GLN A 306 73.79 73.02 5.65
C GLN A 306 75.31 73.23 5.77
N GLU A 307 76.11 72.16 5.75
CA GLU A 307 77.58 72.21 5.73
C GLU A 307 78.10 73.05 4.55
N LEU A 308 77.49 72.92 3.35
CA LEU A 308 77.80 73.75 2.19
C LEU A 308 77.39 75.22 2.36
N LEU A 309 76.31 75.53 3.08
CA LEU A 309 75.92 76.91 3.40
C LEU A 309 76.86 77.54 4.42
N GLU A 310 77.23 76.81 5.47
CA GLU A 310 78.18 77.24 6.51
C GLU A 310 79.56 77.49 5.89
N LEU A 311 80.10 76.55 5.12
CA LEU A 311 81.37 76.70 4.40
C LEU A 311 81.32 77.86 3.39
N LYS A 312 80.18 78.11 2.74
CA LYS A 312 79.98 79.27 1.84
C LYS A 312 79.93 80.60 2.59
N GLU A 313 79.49 80.61 3.85
CA GLU A 313 79.60 81.79 4.72
C GLU A 313 81.03 81.99 5.23
N GLU A 314 81.75 80.92 5.56
CA GLU A 314 83.19 80.98 5.87
C GLU A 314 84.02 81.50 4.69
N VAL A 315 83.74 81.06 3.46
CA VAL A 315 84.38 81.58 2.25
C VAL A 315 84.12 83.09 2.08
N LYS A 316 82.90 83.58 2.35
CA LYS A 316 82.62 85.02 2.36
C LYS A 316 83.44 85.76 3.42
N LYS A 317 83.48 85.26 4.67
CA LYS A 317 84.30 85.83 5.75
C LYS A 317 85.79 85.86 5.38
N ILE A 318 86.28 84.81 4.70
CA ILE A 318 87.64 84.74 4.18
C ILE A 318 87.88 85.80 3.09
N ASP A 319 86.93 86.03 2.18
CA ASP A 319 87.06 87.07 1.14
C ASP A 319 86.92 88.51 1.70
N GLU A 320 86.08 88.70 2.71
CA GLU A 320 86.01 89.94 3.50
C GLU A 320 87.33 90.19 4.24
N LEU A 321 87.91 89.18 4.87
CA LEU A 321 89.24 89.26 5.52
C LEU A 321 90.37 89.48 4.50
N LYS A 322 90.33 88.88 3.30
CA LYS A 322 91.27 89.20 2.21
C LYS A 322 91.15 90.67 1.79
N SER A 323 89.93 91.19 1.69
CA SER A 323 89.67 92.60 1.38
C SER A 323 90.17 93.52 2.51
N GLU A 324 89.93 93.17 3.78
CA GLU A 324 90.44 93.92 4.92
C GLU A 324 91.98 93.89 4.99
N ILE A 325 92.61 92.74 4.72
CA ILE A 325 94.07 92.60 4.59
C ILE A 325 94.59 93.43 3.41
N HIS A 326 93.91 93.45 2.26
CA HIS A 326 94.30 94.31 1.13
C HIS A 326 94.19 95.80 1.48
N ASN A 327 93.12 96.22 2.18
CA ASN A 327 92.94 97.60 2.64
C ASN A 327 93.97 98.00 3.71
N LYS A 328 94.32 97.09 4.62
CA LYS A 328 95.41 97.26 5.59
C LYS A 328 96.77 97.34 4.88
N GLN A 329 97.03 96.49 3.89
CA GLN A 329 98.25 96.52 3.08
C GLN A 329 98.35 97.79 2.23
N LEU A 330 97.24 98.29 1.69
CA LEU A 330 97.17 99.58 0.99
C LEU A 330 97.40 100.74 1.97
N SER A 331 96.89 100.66 3.19
CA SER A 331 97.13 101.65 4.25
C SER A 331 98.57 101.61 4.76
N ILE A 332 99.20 100.44 4.86
CA ILE A 332 100.64 100.28 5.09
C ILE A 332 101.44 100.87 3.92
N GLY A 333 100.97 100.70 2.67
CA GLY A 333 101.53 101.36 1.50
C GLY A 333 101.47 102.88 1.59
N LYS A 334 100.31 103.45 1.97
CA LYS A 334 100.13 104.89 2.23
C LYS A 334 101.03 105.37 3.36
N LEU A 335 101.00 104.75 4.53
CA LEU A 335 101.84 105.11 5.68
C LEU A 335 103.35 104.98 5.38
N ARG A 336 103.76 104.01 4.56
CA ARG A 336 105.14 103.92 4.04
C ARG A 336 105.47 105.09 3.10
N HIS A 337 104.55 105.46 2.22
CA HIS A 337 104.75 106.60 1.31
C HIS A 337 104.75 107.93 2.06
N GLU A 338 103.87 108.10 3.05
CA GLU A 338 103.85 109.24 3.98
C GLU A 338 105.12 109.29 4.82
N ALA A 339 105.67 108.16 5.30
CA ALA A 339 106.97 108.12 5.99
C ALA A 339 108.16 108.45 5.07
N ILE A 340 108.07 108.12 3.77
CA ILE A 340 109.05 108.53 2.75
C ILE A 340 108.92 110.04 2.46
N ILE A 341 107.71 110.54 2.28
CA ILE A 341 107.39 111.97 2.07
C ILE A 341 107.77 112.80 3.30
N LEU A 342 107.58 112.29 4.52
CA LEU A 342 107.98 112.94 5.76
C LEU A 342 109.51 112.98 5.90
N ASN A 343 110.21 111.92 5.49
CA ASN A 343 111.68 111.96 5.34
C ASN A 343 112.12 112.99 4.29
N GLU A 344 111.40 113.13 3.17
CA GLU A 344 111.68 114.16 2.17
C GLU A 344 111.44 115.57 2.72
N HIS A 345 110.33 115.80 3.44
CA HIS A 345 110.05 117.07 4.12
C HIS A 345 111.10 117.39 5.19
N LEU A 346 111.53 116.41 5.98
CA LEU A 346 112.58 116.58 6.98
C LEU A 346 113.94 116.89 6.31
N THR A 347 114.23 116.25 5.16
CA THR A 347 115.41 116.55 4.33
C THR A 347 115.33 117.96 3.72
N LYS A 348 114.15 118.40 3.24
CA LYS A 348 113.90 119.77 2.77
C LYS A 348 114.01 120.81 3.88
N ALA A 349 113.52 120.51 5.08
CA ALA A 349 113.63 121.38 6.25
C ALA A 349 115.10 121.54 6.68
N LEU A 350 115.86 120.45 6.74
CA LEU A 350 117.32 120.49 6.96
C LEU A 350 118.05 121.28 5.86
N SER A 351 117.61 121.17 4.60
CA SER A 351 118.18 121.94 3.49
C SER A 351 117.89 123.44 3.60
N MET A 352 116.66 123.84 3.93
CA MET A 352 116.30 125.25 4.14
C MET A 352 117.02 125.85 5.35
N LEU A 353 117.12 125.11 6.46
CA LEU A 353 117.84 125.56 7.66
C LEU A 353 119.34 125.79 7.37
N LYS A 354 119.92 125.00 6.45
CA LYS A 354 121.32 125.11 6.03
C LYS A 354 121.62 126.30 5.10
N GLN A 355 120.61 127.03 4.63
CA GLN A 355 120.78 128.06 3.58
C GLN A 355 120.41 129.50 4.02
N GLY A 356 120.10 129.72 5.29
CA GLY A 356 119.77 131.04 5.86
C GLY A 356 120.55 131.43 7.13
N GLY A 357 121.68 130.76 7.41
CA GLY A 357 122.22 130.66 8.78
C GLY A 357 123.65 131.13 9.04
N ASP A 358 124.30 131.92 8.16
CA ASP A 358 125.68 132.40 8.41
C ASP A 358 125.97 133.80 7.85
N SER A 359 125.58 134.85 8.60
CA SER A 359 126.13 136.23 8.53
C SER A 359 125.48 137.18 9.55
N SER A 360 125.68 136.97 10.85
CA SER A 360 125.52 138.08 11.82
C SER A 360 126.42 137.92 13.05
N LYS A 361 127.25 138.95 13.31
CA LYS A 361 128.05 139.05 14.55
C LYS A 361 128.34 140.52 14.85
N LYS A 362 127.93 140.96 16.05
CA LYS A 362 128.03 142.30 16.67
C LYS A 362 128.74 143.40 15.86
N SER A 363 127.97 144.42 15.45
CA SER A 363 128.43 145.80 15.32
C SER A 363 127.45 146.73 16.05
N VAL A 364 127.95 147.62 16.90
CA VAL A 364 127.16 148.59 17.68
C VAL A 364 127.43 149.99 17.14
N ASP A 365 126.40 150.84 17.05
CA ASP A 365 126.49 152.10 16.31
C ASP A 365 127.47 153.13 16.89
N LYS A 366 128.34 153.61 15.99
CA LYS A 366 129.41 154.57 16.28
C LYS A 366 128.88 155.93 16.75
N GLU A 367 127.70 156.34 16.26
CA GLU A 367 127.09 157.62 16.62
C GLU A 367 126.58 157.64 18.06
N LEU A 368 126.04 156.51 18.54
CA LEU A 368 125.57 156.35 19.93
C LEU A 368 126.74 156.52 20.91
N ILE A 369 127.87 155.87 20.63
CA ILE A 369 129.11 155.96 21.43
C ILE A 369 129.65 157.41 21.43
N SER A 370 129.62 158.09 20.28
CA SER A 370 130.13 159.47 20.14
C SER A 370 129.37 160.48 21.01
N ASN A 371 128.04 160.50 20.94
CA ASN A 371 127.20 161.40 21.76
C ASN A 371 127.39 161.18 23.26
N VAL A 372 127.45 159.91 23.67
CA VAL A 372 127.64 159.51 25.07
C VAL A 372 129.00 159.98 25.62
N LEU A 373 130.08 159.89 24.82
CA LEU A 373 131.41 160.37 25.22
C LEU A 373 131.49 161.90 25.33
N ILE A 374 130.82 162.63 24.42
CA ILE A 374 130.78 164.10 24.43
C ILE A 374 130.07 164.62 25.69
N SER A 375 128.94 164.01 26.08
CA SER A 375 128.21 164.37 27.30
C SER A 375 129.09 164.23 28.56
N PHE A 376 129.86 163.14 28.67
CA PHE A 376 130.76 162.92 29.80
C PHE A 376 131.88 163.99 29.91
N LEU A 377 132.37 164.52 28.78
CA LEU A 377 133.42 165.54 28.76
C LEU A 377 132.94 166.92 29.21
N GLN A 378 131.65 167.25 29.05
CA GLN A 378 131.08 168.55 29.42
C GLN A 378 130.91 168.76 30.93
N PHE A 379 130.90 167.70 31.75
CA PHE A 379 130.79 167.84 33.21
C PHE A 379 132.07 168.40 33.85
N PRO A 380 132.00 169.52 34.61
CA PRO A 380 133.15 170.09 35.31
C PRO A 380 133.70 169.15 36.38
N ARG A 381 134.99 169.32 36.71
CA ARG A 381 135.70 168.46 37.67
C ARG A 381 135.18 168.72 39.10
N GLY A 382 134.38 167.79 39.62
CA GLY A 382 133.80 167.85 40.97
C GLY A 382 132.29 167.57 41.03
N ASP A 383 131.58 167.56 39.89
CA ASP A 383 130.16 167.22 39.85
C ASP A 383 129.93 165.71 40.06
N THR A 384 129.09 165.34 41.02
CA THR A 384 128.72 163.95 41.33
C THR A 384 128.02 163.26 40.16
N LYS A 385 127.28 164.01 39.33
CA LYS A 385 126.60 163.50 38.12
C LYS A 385 127.56 162.84 37.12
N LYS A 386 128.85 163.20 37.18
CA LYS A 386 129.89 162.60 36.34
C LYS A 386 130.10 161.11 36.64
N PHE A 387 129.88 160.66 37.88
CA PHE A 387 129.95 159.25 38.25
C PHE A 387 128.70 158.48 37.81
N GLU A 388 127.51 159.08 37.91
CA GLU A 388 126.26 158.50 37.40
C GLU A 388 126.32 158.30 35.87
N ALA A 389 126.83 159.30 35.15
CA ALA A 389 127.09 159.21 33.72
C ALA A 389 128.09 158.08 33.38
N LEU A 390 129.15 157.91 34.17
CA LEU A 390 130.13 156.83 33.97
C LEU A 390 129.54 155.43 34.24
N GLY A 391 128.62 155.33 35.23
CA GLY A 391 127.86 154.10 35.49
C GLY A 391 126.94 153.73 34.32
N LEU A 392 126.25 154.71 33.73
CA LEU A 392 125.42 154.51 32.54
C LEU A 392 126.26 154.08 31.31
N ILE A 393 127.45 154.66 31.13
CA ILE A 393 128.41 154.23 30.09
C ILE A 393 128.80 152.76 30.28
N GLY A 394 129.15 152.37 31.51
CA GLY A 394 129.53 150.99 31.84
C GLY A 394 128.41 149.96 31.75
N ALA A 395 127.15 150.40 31.77
CA ALA A 395 126.00 149.55 31.44
C ALA A 395 125.82 149.42 29.92
N LEU A 396 125.88 150.54 29.18
CA LEU A 396 125.63 150.58 27.74
C LEU A 396 126.69 149.85 26.90
N LEU A 397 127.95 149.88 27.31
CA LEU A 397 129.07 149.22 26.62
C LEU A 397 129.33 147.77 27.09
N GLU A 398 128.41 147.17 27.85
CA GLU A 398 128.58 145.82 28.44
C GLU A 398 129.91 145.66 29.21
N TRP A 399 130.40 146.71 29.91
CA TRP A 399 131.74 146.70 30.50
C TRP A 399 131.94 145.50 31.45
N ASP A 400 133.01 144.75 31.21
CA ASP A 400 133.40 143.64 32.08
C ASP A 400 133.84 144.17 33.46
N GLU A 401 133.84 143.32 34.48
CA GLU A 401 134.11 143.74 35.86
C GLU A 401 135.54 144.31 36.03
N SER A 402 136.50 143.81 35.24
CA SER A 402 137.86 144.37 35.11
C SER A 402 137.87 145.80 34.52
N GLN A 403 136.97 146.10 33.58
CA GLN A 403 136.84 147.44 32.98
C GLN A 403 136.14 148.41 33.94
N LYS A 404 135.14 147.93 34.69
CA LYS A 404 134.50 148.68 35.78
C LYS A 404 135.48 149.00 36.91
N LEU A 405 136.37 148.08 37.27
CA LEU A 405 137.51 148.33 38.16
C LEU A 405 138.44 149.43 37.62
N ALA A 406 138.87 149.34 36.36
CA ALA A 406 139.75 150.33 35.73
C ALA A 406 139.11 151.73 35.61
N ALA A 407 137.79 151.81 35.48
CA ALA A 407 137.01 153.05 35.51
C ALA A 407 136.69 153.57 36.93
N GLY A 408 137.06 152.83 37.99
CA GLY A 408 136.87 153.21 39.39
C GLY A 408 135.48 152.92 39.97
N LEU A 409 134.80 151.87 39.50
CA LEU A 409 133.37 151.63 39.76
C LEU A 409 133.04 150.47 40.74
N THR A 410 133.91 149.46 40.94
CA THR A 410 133.60 148.22 41.72
C THR A 410 134.81 147.60 42.47
N HIS A 411 134.58 146.57 43.33
CA HIS A 411 135.58 145.87 44.19
C HIS A 411 135.07 144.44 44.57
N VAL A 412 135.85 143.34 44.47
CA VAL A 412 135.32 141.97 44.08
C VAL A 412 135.87 140.71 44.81
N PRO A 413 135.00 139.77 45.30
CA PRO A 413 135.31 138.31 45.40
C PRO A 413 134.06 137.33 45.29
N ASN A 414 134.09 135.98 45.44
CA ASN A 414 134.85 134.84 44.84
C ASN A 414 134.35 133.46 45.42
N THR A 415 133.95 132.43 44.65
CA THR A 415 133.38 131.11 45.14
C THR A 415 133.57 129.85 44.22
N LYS A 416 133.24 128.62 44.67
CA LYS A 416 133.28 127.30 43.95
C LYS A 416 132.31 126.19 44.49
N ASN A 417 131.96 125.17 43.67
CA ASN A 417 131.60 123.71 43.96
C ASN A 417 130.18 123.15 43.56
N GLN A 418 130.11 121.93 42.95
CA GLN A 418 129.02 120.88 43.03
C GLN A 418 129.33 119.58 42.20
N GLN A 419 128.61 118.45 42.40
CA GLN A 419 128.87 117.08 41.81
C GLN A 419 127.57 116.20 41.59
N THR A 420 127.66 115.00 40.98
CA THR A 420 126.55 114.06 40.59
C THR A 420 126.89 112.54 40.77
N LYS A 421 125.97 111.58 40.49
CA LYS A 421 126.11 110.11 40.80
C LYS A 421 125.37 109.16 39.80
N LEU A 422 125.56 107.84 39.92
CA LEU A 422 125.03 106.73 39.07
C LEU A 422 124.01 105.81 39.77
N ASP A 423 123.17 105.09 39.02
CA ASP A 423 122.21 104.06 39.49
C ASP A 423 122.39 102.68 38.80
N LYS A 424 121.69 101.63 39.27
CA LYS A 424 121.90 100.20 38.98
C LYS A 424 121.74 99.77 37.52
N ASP A 425 120.89 100.44 36.74
CA ASP A 425 120.76 100.18 35.29
C ASP A 425 121.77 101.00 34.44
N GLY A 426 122.77 101.62 35.08
CA GLY A 426 123.94 102.21 34.41
C GLY A 426 123.81 103.67 33.99
N ASN A 427 122.71 104.35 34.33
CA ASN A 427 122.48 105.77 33.99
C ASN A 427 122.88 106.74 35.11
N GLU A 428 123.36 107.93 34.72
CA GLU A 428 123.70 109.02 35.63
C GLU A 428 122.48 109.85 36.03
N ILE A 429 122.40 110.24 37.32
CA ILE A 429 121.32 111.05 37.89
C ILE A 429 121.92 112.28 38.60
N PRO A 430 121.52 113.51 38.23
CA PRO A 430 122.01 114.72 38.90
C PRO A 430 121.48 114.88 40.33
N VAL A 431 122.32 114.55 41.33
CA VAL A 431 121.96 114.61 42.76
C VAL A 431 121.96 116.03 43.31
N ARG A 432 120.95 116.84 42.96
CA ARG A 432 120.61 118.04 43.73
C ARG A 432 119.89 117.64 45.01
N GLN A 433 120.66 117.40 46.08
CA GLN A 433 120.13 117.10 47.41
C GLN A 433 119.25 118.27 47.90
N SER A 434 117.94 118.06 47.93
CA SER A 434 116.98 118.94 48.59
C SER A 434 116.86 118.56 50.06
N PHE A 435 116.50 119.50 50.92
CA PHE A 435 116.41 119.34 52.38
C PHE A 435 115.68 118.07 52.84
N VAL A 436 114.65 117.63 52.08
CA VAL A 436 113.90 116.40 52.33
C VAL A 436 114.78 115.15 52.32
N SER A 437 115.81 115.06 51.48
CA SER A 437 116.67 113.85 51.44
C SER A 437 117.57 113.73 52.66
N LEU A 438 118.05 114.86 53.19
CA LEU A 438 118.77 114.91 54.48
C LEU A 438 117.84 114.55 55.64
N TRP A 439 116.56 114.92 55.55
CA TRP A 439 115.54 114.53 56.53
C TRP A 439 115.20 113.03 56.46
N THR A 440 115.10 112.44 55.27
CA THR A 440 114.93 110.99 55.14
C THR A 440 116.17 110.22 55.56
N GLU A 441 117.38 110.68 55.24
CA GLU A 441 118.63 110.05 55.69
C GLU A 441 118.78 110.14 57.22
N PHE A 442 118.32 111.23 57.84
CA PHE A 442 118.25 111.35 59.31
C PHE A 442 117.23 110.36 59.92
N LEU A 443 116.02 110.27 59.36
CA LEU A 443 114.99 109.33 59.82
C LEU A 443 115.37 107.86 59.58
N GLU A 444 116.04 107.55 58.47
CA GLU A 444 116.58 106.21 58.17
C GLU A 444 117.73 105.87 59.13
N LYS A 445 118.54 106.86 59.54
CA LYS A 445 119.61 106.70 60.53
C LYS A 445 119.14 106.61 61.99
N GLU A 446 118.00 107.20 62.36
CA GLU A 446 117.36 106.94 63.66
C GLU A 446 116.59 105.62 63.68
N SER A 447 115.91 105.25 62.58
CA SER A 447 115.13 104.00 62.51
C SER A 447 115.99 102.74 62.32
N SER A 448 117.18 102.85 61.72
CA SER A 448 118.21 101.79 61.70
C SER A 448 119.01 101.67 63.01
N GLY A 449 118.38 101.99 64.14
CA GLY A 449 119.00 102.06 65.48
C GLY A 449 119.39 100.72 66.12
N LYS A 450 120.17 99.87 65.43
CA LYS A 450 121.04 98.85 66.05
C LYS A 450 122.10 98.27 65.12
#